data_AF-N1MJJ6-F1
#
_entry.id   AF-N1MJJ6-F1
#
_cell.length_a   1.000
_cell.length_b   1.000
_cell.length_c   1.000
_cell.angle_alpha   90.00
_cell.angle_beta   90.00
_cell.angle_gamma   90.00
#
_symmetry.space_group_name_H-M   'P 1'
#
loop_
_entity.id
_entity.type
_entity.pdbx_description
1 polymer ?
#
loop_
_entity_poly.entity_id
_entity_poly.type
_entity_poly.pdbx_seq_one_letter_code
_entity_poly.pdbx_strand_id
1 'polypeptide(L)'
;MRRTIDDPRLLAVTASASSAAAILGNHGLGPADLIVSGIPFSTTSPEQGGRILDISAQILPDHGLFLAYQMRSTIAPMLAERFGDVRKSFVWRNIPP
;
A
#
# COMPACT_ATOMS: atom_id res chain seq x y z
N MET A 1 -15.76 -10.47 8.61
CA MET A 1 -14.39 -10.85 8.21
C MET A 1 -13.53 -11.33 9.40
N ARG A 2 -13.61 -10.70 10.58
CA ARG A 2 -12.93 -11.15 11.83
C ARG A 2 -13.34 -12.53 12.39
N ARG A 3 -14.32 -13.20 11.79
CA ARG A 3 -14.98 -14.40 12.36
C ARG A 3 -14.50 -15.72 11.75
N THR A 4 -13.53 -15.68 10.83
CA THR A 4 -13.12 -16.86 10.04
C THR A 4 -11.60 -17.05 9.97
N ILE A 5 -10.81 -16.13 10.52
CA ILE A 5 -9.34 -16.21 10.54
C ILE A 5 -8.87 -15.97 11.98
N ASP A 6 -8.57 -17.04 12.69
CA ASP A 6 -8.03 -17.02 14.06
C ASP A 6 -6.49 -16.99 14.02
N ASP A 7 -5.92 -15.91 13.48
CA ASP A 7 -4.48 -15.64 13.58
C ASP A 7 -4.25 -14.40 14.47
N PRO A 8 -3.56 -14.51 15.61
CA PRO A 8 -3.33 -13.39 16.52
C PRO A 8 -2.46 -12.28 15.90
N ARG A 9 -1.77 -12.55 14.79
CA ARG A 9 -0.96 -11.56 14.05
C ARG A 9 -1.84 -10.70 13.13
N LEU A 10 -3.07 -11.10 12.86
CA LEU A 10 -3.98 -10.37 11.96
C LEU A 10 -4.72 -9.27 12.70
N LEU A 11 -4.44 -8.02 12.32
CA LEU A 11 -5.18 -6.85 12.77
C LEU A 11 -6.05 -6.30 11.64
N ALA A 12 -7.35 -6.60 11.67
CA ALA A 12 -8.31 -6.04 10.73
C ALA A 12 -8.83 -4.68 11.22
N VAL A 13 -8.52 -3.62 10.49
CA VAL A 13 -8.89 -2.23 10.81
C VAL A 13 -9.76 -1.65 9.70
N THR A 14 -10.87 -1.00 10.06
CA THR A 14 -11.75 -0.28 9.12
C THR A 14 -11.48 1.21 9.22
N ALA A 15 -10.60 1.72 8.36
CA ALA A 15 -10.18 3.11 8.34
C ALA A 15 -9.63 3.48 6.95
N SER A 16 -9.38 4.77 6.71
CA SER A 16 -8.66 5.20 5.52
C SER A 16 -7.21 4.71 5.56
N ALA A 17 -6.67 4.27 4.41
CA ALA A 17 -5.25 3.93 4.28
C ALA A 17 -4.33 5.13 4.57
N SER A 18 -4.82 6.36 4.39
CA SER A 18 -4.09 7.57 4.78
C SER A 18 -3.86 7.70 6.29
N SER A 19 -4.57 6.92 7.12
CA SER A 19 -4.42 6.92 8.57
C SER A 19 -3.45 5.82 9.07
N ALA A 20 -2.73 5.13 8.17
CA ALA A 20 -1.89 3.98 8.50
C ALA A 20 -0.85 4.27 9.60
N ALA A 21 -0.18 5.43 9.59
CA ALA A 21 0.77 5.80 10.62
C ALA A 21 0.14 5.84 12.03
N ALA A 22 -1.04 6.45 12.16
CA ALA A 22 -1.77 6.49 13.42
C ALA A 22 -2.26 5.10 13.86
N ILE A 23 -2.68 4.27 12.91
CA ILE A 23 -3.12 2.90 13.18
C ILE A 23 -1.95 2.07 13.72
N LEU A 24 -0.78 2.11 13.09
CA LEU A 24 0.42 1.41 13.57
C LEU A 24 0.81 1.87 14.98
N GLY A 25 0.85 3.18 15.20
CA GLY A 25 1.15 3.77 16.52
C GLY A 25 0.17 3.32 17.61
N ASN A 26 -1.14 3.32 17.32
CA ASN A 26 -2.17 2.87 18.28
C ASN A 26 -2.05 1.38 18.65
N HIS A 27 -1.43 0.57 17.77
CA HIS A 27 -1.17 -0.84 18.02
C HIS A 27 0.24 -1.10 18.57
N GLY A 28 1.04 -0.05 18.82
CA GLY A 28 2.42 -0.19 19.29
C GLY A 28 3.35 -0.82 18.25
N LEU A 29 2.98 -0.75 16.97
CA LEU A 29 3.76 -1.29 15.87
C LEU A 29 4.72 -0.23 15.33
N GLY A 30 5.91 -0.67 14.92
CA GLY A 30 6.89 0.16 14.23
C GLY A 30 6.55 0.36 12.74
N PRO A 31 7.53 0.84 11.95
CA PRO A 31 7.44 0.88 10.50
C PRO A 31 7.09 -0.49 9.91
N ALA A 32 6.36 -0.50 8.80
CA ALA A 32 6.07 -1.70 8.05
C ALA A 32 7.25 -2.03 7.12
N ASP A 33 7.77 -3.26 7.14
CA ASP A 33 8.80 -3.67 6.18
C ASP A 33 8.23 -3.85 4.76
N LEU A 34 6.95 -4.18 4.65
CA LEU A 34 6.25 -4.43 3.38
C LEU A 34 4.84 -3.86 3.43
N ILE A 35 4.49 -3.05 2.43
CA ILE A 35 3.13 -2.58 2.20
C ILE A 35 2.63 -3.20 0.89
N VAL A 36 1.49 -3.90 0.95
CA VAL A 36 0.80 -4.42 -0.23
C VAL A 36 -0.48 -3.63 -0.43
N SER A 37 -0.57 -2.88 -1.54
CA SER A 37 -1.71 -2.03 -1.85
C SER A 37 -2.53 -2.60 -3.01
N GLY A 38 -3.81 -2.87 -2.72
CA GLY A 38 -4.84 -3.20 -3.70
C GLY A 38 -5.78 -2.03 -4.02
N ILE A 39 -5.39 -0.80 -3.66
CA ILE A 39 -6.23 0.38 -3.89
C ILE A 39 -6.25 0.71 -5.39
N PRO A 40 -7.42 0.94 -6.00
CA PRO A 40 -7.49 1.35 -7.39
C PRO A 40 -7.10 2.84 -7.52
N PHE A 41 -5.82 3.12 -7.75
CA PHE A 41 -5.34 4.49 -7.93
C PHE A 41 -5.89 5.15 -9.19
N SER A 42 -6.38 4.38 -10.17
CA SER A 42 -7.03 4.91 -11.38
C SER A 42 -8.39 5.54 -11.13
N THR A 43 -9.08 5.14 -10.06
CA THR A 43 -10.40 5.69 -9.69
C THR A 43 -10.34 6.58 -8.45
N THR A 44 -9.16 6.70 -7.84
CA THR A 44 -8.91 7.56 -6.69
C THR A 44 -8.42 8.92 -7.19
N SER A 45 -8.76 10.02 -6.50
CA SER A 45 -8.23 11.32 -6.89
C SER A 45 -6.70 11.36 -6.76
N PRO A 46 -5.97 12.09 -7.63
CA PRO A 46 -4.51 12.19 -7.52
C PRO A 46 -4.04 12.68 -6.15
N GLU A 47 -4.79 13.59 -5.53
CA GLU A 47 -4.51 14.12 -4.19
C GLU A 47 -4.61 13.02 -3.11
N GLN A 48 -5.68 12.22 -3.14
CA GLN A 48 -5.85 11.15 -2.17
C GLN A 48 -4.85 10.01 -2.40
N GLY A 49 -4.57 9.67 -3.65
CA GLY A 49 -3.52 8.71 -4.01
C GLY A 49 -2.13 9.17 -3.54
N GLY A 50 -1.80 10.45 -3.77
CA GLY A 50 -0.56 11.06 -3.31
C GLY A 50 -0.41 10.97 -1.80
N ARG A 51 -1.44 11.37 -1.04
CA ARG A 51 -1.44 11.23 0.43
C ARG A 51 -1.18 9.81 0.90
N ILE A 52 -1.83 8.82 0.28
CA ILE A 52 -1.62 7.41 0.64
C ILE A 52 -0.17 7.00 0.38
N LEU A 53 0.43 7.42 -0.74
CA LEU A 53 1.83 7.12 -1.05
C LEU A 53 2.80 7.86 -0.12
N ASP A 54 2.51 9.12 0.24
CA ASP A 54 3.31 9.90 1.19
C ASP A 54 3.37 9.20 2.56
N ILE A 55 2.21 8.86 3.10
CA ILE A 55 2.12 8.12 4.36
C ILE A 55 2.76 6.75 4.25
N SER A 56 2.60 6.06 3.12
CA SER A 56 3.24 4.75 2.89
C SER A 56 4.77 4.88 2.92
N ALA A 57 5.34 5.90 2.26
CA ALA A 57 6.78 6.14 2.28
C ALA A 57 7.28 6.49 3.69
N GLN A 58 6.51 7.25 4.48
CA GLN A 58 6.88 7.62 5.86
C GLN A 58 6.91 6.44 6.83
N ILE A 59 6.05 5.44 6.63
CA ILE A 59 5.95 4.27 7.51
C ILE A 59 6.76 3.07 7.01
N LEU A 60 7.52 3.24 5.92
CA LEU A 60 8.48 2.25 5.46
C LEU A 60 9.88 2.61 6.00
N PRO A 61 10.69 1.62 6.42
CA PRO A 61 12.11 1.85 6.63
C PRO A 61 12.84 1.99 5.28
N ASP A 62 14.09 2.42 5.30
CA ASP A 62 14.92 2.59 4.08
C ASP A 62 15.02 1.30 3.23
N HIS A 63 14.95 0.13 3.87
CA HIS A 63 14.96 -1.18 3.21
C HIS A 63 13.56 -1.73 2.88
N GLY A 64 12.50 -0.97 3.18
CA GLY A 64 11.12 -1.39 3.03
C GLY A 64 10.63 -1.42 1.58
N LEU A 65 9.60 -2.20 1.31
CA LEU A 65 9.03 -2.35 -0.03
C LEU A 65 7.57 -1.91 -0.10
N PHE A 66 7.23 -1.12 -1.12
CA PHE A 66 5.85 -0.85 -1.50
C PHE A 66 5.47 -1.65 -2.75
N LEU A 67 4.52 -2.56 -2.61
CA LEU A 67 3.97 -3.37 -3.70
C LEU A 67 2.56 -2.90 -4.05
N ALA A 68 2.41 -2.26 -5.20
CA ALA A 68 1.09 -1.96 -5.77
C ALA A 68 0.73 -3.04 -6.79
N TYR A 69 -0.32 -3.82 -6.52
CA TYR A 69 -0.80 -4.83 -7.46
C TYR A 69 -2.04 -4.33 -8.20
N GLN A 70 -1.85 -3.79 -9.41
CA GLN A 70 -2.92 -3.22 -10.22
C GLN A 70 -2.60 -3.31 -11.72
N MET A 71 -3.66 -3.38 -12.54
CA MET A 71 -3.57 -3.61 -13.99
C MET A 71 -3.09 -2.39 -14.80
N ARG A 72 -3.19 -1.17 -14.26
CA ARG A 72 -2.89 0.06 -15.00
C ARG A 72 -1.61 0.73 -14.50
N SER A 73 -0.81 1.22 -15.44
CA SER A 73 0.54 1.78 -15.25
C SER A 73 0.57 3.23 -14.75
N THR A 74 -0.58 3.86 -14.54
CA THR A 74 -0.73 5.29 -14.23
C THR A 74 -0.16 5.70 -12.87
N ILE A 75 0.08 4.75 -11.96
CA ILE A 75 0.69 5.04 -10.65
C ILE A 75 2.21 5.25 -10.71
N ALA A 76 2.86 4.81 -11.78
CA ALA A 76 4.32 4.83 -11.89
C ALA A 76 5.00 6.19 -11.66
N PRO A 77 4.53 7.32 -12.25
CA PRO A 77 5.14 8.62 -11.96
C PRO A 77 4.98 9.01 -10.49
N MET A 78 3.82 8.75 -9.89
CA MET A 78 3.56 9.06 -8.47
C MET A 78 4.49 8.27 -7.53
N LEU A 79 4.84 7.03 -7.91
CA LEU A 79 5.81 6.21 -7.18
C LEU A 79 7.24 6.73 -7.36
N ALA A 80 7.63 7.11 -8.58
CA ALA A 80 8.98 7.59 -8.87
C ALA A 80 9.32 8.90 -8.13
N GLU A 81 8.31 9.70 -7.79
CA GLU A 81 8.50 10.90 -6.96
C GLU A 81 8.87 10.61 -5.50
N ARG A 82 8.58 9.41 -4.99
CA ARG A 82 8.67 9.06 -3.55
C ARG A 82 9.60 7.88 -3.25
N PHE A 83 9.84 7.03 -4.24
CA PHE A 83 10.59 5.79 -4.10
C PHE A 83 11.80 5.79 -5.03
N GLY A 84 12.96 5.39 -4.50
CA GLY A 84 14.22 5.42 -5.24
C GLY A 84 14.36 4.34 -6.33
N ASP A 85 13.72 3.18 -6.17
CA ASP A 85 13.71 2.09 -7.17
C ASP A 85 12.26 1.65 -7.44
N VAL A 86 11.78 1.92 -8.66
CA VAL A 86 10.42 1.55 -9.09
C VAL A 86 10.50 0.51 -10.20
N ARG A 87 10.19 -0.75 -9.84
CA ARG A 87 10.13 -1.86 -10.80
C ARG A 87 8.69 -2.19 -11.17
N LYS A 88 8.49 -2.56 -12.43
CA LYS A 88 7.20 -3.04 -12.93
C LYS A 88 7.37 -4.45 -13.48
N SER A 89 6.48 -5.34 -13.10
CA SER A 89 6.38 -6.67 -13.67
C SER A 89 4.93 -6.94 -14.05
N PHE A 90 4.73 -7.56 -15.21
CA PHE A 90 3.42 -7.98 -15.67
C PHE A 90 3.29 -9.49 -15.50
N VAL A 91 2.25 -9.91 -14.79
CA VAL A 91 1.90 -11.32 -14.65
C VAL A 91 0.79 -11.63 -15.65
N TRP A 92 1.15 -12.22 -16.79
CA TRP A 92 0.21 -12.56 -17.88
C TRP A 92 -0.99 -13.40 -17.42
N ARG A 93 -0.83 -14.22 -16.38
CA ARG A 93 -1.90 -15.03 -15.79
C ARG A 93 -3.03 -14.19 -15.13
N ASN A 94 -2.81 -12.90 -14.91
CA ASN A 94 -3.77 -11.98 -14.30
C ASN A 94 -4.44 -11.03 -15.32
N ILE A 95 -4.16 -11.18 -16.62
CA ILE A 95 -4.84 -10.40 -17.66
C ILE A 95 -6.17 -11.10 -17.97
N PRO A 96 -7.33 -10.42 -17.82
CA PRO A 96 -8.61 -10.98 -18.23
C PRO A 96 -8.59 -11.26 -19.75
N PRO A 97 -9.31 -12.29 -20.23
CA PRO A 97 -9.30 -12.71 -21.63
C PRO A 97 -9.69 -11.60 -22.60
#